data_AF-A0A8J3MWE0-F1
#
_entry.id   AF-A0A8J3MWE0-F1
#
_cell.length_a   1.000
_cell.length_b   1.000
_cell.length_c   1.000
_cell.angle_alpha   90.00
_cell.angle_beta   90.00
_cell.angle_gamma   90.00
#
_symmetry.space_group_name_H-M   'P 1'
#
loop_
_entity.id
_entity.type
_entity.pdbx_description
1 polymer ?
#
loop_
_entity_poly.entity_id
_entity_poly.type
_entity_poly.pdbx_seq_one_letter_code
_entity_poly.pdbx_strand_id
1 'polypeptide(L)'
;MLIPQQLAHQEHPSLPLFDKVGIPESPPLEPVLSQKYIEDASLTIGFFWMIAASMFPLLARHDLIGFHNGLLGLQRNVREVQAALMGERLPFQKLPSRLYVTLEEQISALRGVCNEMEALMPQVVAAGGYVPSSPRLALERRLDMLS
;
A
#
# COMPACT_ATOMS: atom_id res chain seq x y z
N MET A 1 -42.59 -4.07 -19.59
CA MET A 1 -43.67 -3.33 -18.92
C MET A 1 -43.08 -2.77 -17.63
N LEU A 2 -42.80 -1.47 -17.59
CA LEU A 2 -42.19 -0.80 -16.42
C LEU A 2 -43.29 -0.58 -15.38
N ILE A 3 -43.08 -1.06 -14.17
CA ILE A 3 -44.03 -0.86 -13.06
C ILE A 3 -43.73 0.53 -12.45
N PRO A 4 -44.74 1.39 -12.25
CA PRO A 4 -44.59 2.65 -11.54
C PRO A 4 -43.94 2.45 -10.16
N GLN A 5 -42.97 3.30 -9.80
CA GLN A 5 -42.17 3.17 -8.57
C GLN A 5 -43.01 3.07 -7.28
N GLN A 6 -44.19 3.69 -7.28
CA GLN A 6 -45.16 3.62 -6.18
C GLN A 6 -45.73 2.21 -5.94
N LEU A 7 -45.72 1.35 -6.95
CA LEU A 7 -46.16 -0.06 -6.86
C LEU A 7 -44.98 -1.03 -6.61
N ALA A 8 -43.74 -0.56 -6.74
CA ALA A 8 -42.53 -1.34 -6.43
C ALA A 8 -42.14 -1.26 -4.94
N HIS A 9 -42.66 -0.25 -4.23
CA HIS A 9 -42.44 -0.09 -2.79
C HIS A 9 -43.46 -0.95 -2.03
N GLN A 10 -43.15 -2.22 -1.81
CA GLN A 10 -43.84 -2.98 -0.79
C GLN A 10 -43.30 -2.51 0.57
N GLU A 11 -44.12 -1.83 1.36
CA GLU A 11 -43.86 -1.55 2.77
C GLU A 11 -43.84 -2.87 3.52
N HIS A 12 -42.72 -3.60 3.42
CA HIS A 12 -42.46 -4.69 4.33
C HIS A 12 -42.08 -4.07 5.68
N PRO A 13 -42.63 -4.57 6.80
CA PRO A 13 -42.11 -4.24 8.11
C PRO A 13 -40.65 -4.70 8.14
N SER A 14 -39.72 -3.77 7.94
CA SER A 14 -38.30 -4.04 8.05
C SER A 14 -38.01 -4.26 9.52
N LEU A 15 -37.73 -5.51 9.89
CA LEU A 15 -37.20 -5.79 11.21
C LEU A 15 -35.80 -5.16 11.28
N PRO A 16 -35.47 -4.41 12.35
CA PRO A 16 -34.12 -3.92 12.54
C PRO A 16 -33.17 -5.12 12.61
N LEU A 17 -32.30 -5.26 11.61
CA LEU A 17 -31.29 -6.33 11.57
C LEU A 17 -30.26 -6.19 12.69
N PHE A 18 -30.01 -4.95 13.12
CA PHE A 18 -29.11 -4.60 14.21
C PHE A 18 -29.78 -3.52 15.04
N ASP A 19 -30.13 -3.84 16.29
CA ASP A 19 -30.28 -2.83 17.32
C ASP A 19 -28.88 -2.28 17.61
N LYS A 20 -28.72 -0.97 17.83
CA LYS A 20 -27.41 -0.38 18.15
C LYS A 20 -27.03 -0.75 19.58
N VAL A 21 -26.78 -2.02 19.83
CA VAL A 21 -26.13 -2.48 21.04
C VAL A 21 -24.73 -1.88 20.99
N GLY A 22 -24.40 -1.06 22.00
CA GLY A 22 -23.22 -0.21 22.05
C GLY A 22 -22.01 -0.92 21.46
N ILE A 23 -21.59 -0.47 20.27
CA ILE A 23 -20.34 -0.91 19.67
C ILE A 23 -19.28 -0.58 20.72
N PRO A 24 -18.60 -1.58 21.30
CA PRO A 24 -17.57 -1.30 22.28
C PRO A 24 -16.60 -0.33 21.63
N GLU A 25 -16.36 0.81 22.27
CA GLU A 25 -15.28 1.68 21.83
C GLU A 25 -14.02 0.81 21.73
N SER A 26 -13.36 0.88 20.57
CA SER A 26 -12.14 0.10 20.39
C SER A 26 -11.21 0.45 21.54
N PRO A 27 -10.63 -0.55 22.23
CA PRO A 27 -9.73 -0.28 23.33
C PRO A 27 -8.65 0.71 22.84
N PRO A 28 -8.26 1.70 23.65
CA PRO A 28 -7.20 2.62 23.28
C PRO A 28 -6.01 1.78 22.85
N LEU A 29 -5.48 2.08 21.65
CA LEU A 29 -4.30 1.40 21.13
C LEU A 29 -3.24 1.45 22.22
N GLU A 30 -2.89 0.29 22.79
CA GLU A 30 -1.76 0.21 23.71
C GLU A 30 -0.57 0.87 23.01
N PRO A 31 0.19 1.74 23.68
CA PRO A 31 1.42 2.27 23.13
C PRO A 31 2.37 1.10 22.92
N VAL A 32 2.29 0.51 21.73
CA VAL A 32 3.23 -0.50 21.26
C VAL A 32 4.60 0.19 21.32
N LEU A 33 5.50 -0.40 22.13
CA LEU A 33 6.86 0.08 22.31
C LEU A 33 7.44 0.51 20.97
N SER A 34 7.95 1.75 20.90
CA SER A 34 8.52 2.38 19.70
C SER A 34 9.42 1.43 18.90
N GLN A 35 10.14 0.53 19.59
CA GLN A 35 10.99 -0.49 19.00
C GLN A 35 10.26 -1.43 18.02
N LYS A 36 9.05 -1.89 18.36
CA LYS A 36 8.29 -2.80 17.50
C LYS A 36 7.86 -2.13 16.20
N TYR A 37 7.49 -0.85 16.24
CA TYR A 37 7.19 -0.10 15.02
C TYR A 37 8.42 0.02 14.11
N ILE A 38 9.61 0.20 14.68
CA ILE A 38 10.86 0.27 13.91
C ILE A 38 11.25 -1.09 13.32
N GLU A 39 11.02 -2.19 14.05
CA GLU A 39 11.18 -3.55 13.54
C GLU A 39 10.22 -3.82 12.36
N ASP A 40 8.93 -3.49 12.53
CA ASP A 40 7.92 -3.63 11.49
C ASP A 40 8.28 -2.77 10.26
N ALA A 41 8.75 -1.53 10.45
CA ALA A 41 9.22 -0.68 9.37
C ALA A 41 10.41 -1.31 8.61
N SER A 42 11.35 -1.92 9.32
CA SER A 42 12.52 -2.59 8.74
C SER A 42 12.09 -3.79 7.87
N LEU A 43 11.16 -4.60 8.37
CA LEU A 43 10.58 -5.73 7.64
C LEU A 43 9.83 -5.26 6.39
N THR A 44 9.02 -4.21 6.52
CA THR A 44 8.26 -3.64 5.40
C THR A 44 9.18 -3.07 4.33
N ILE A 45 10.30 -2.43 4.69
CA ILE A 45 11.32 -1.98 3.73
C ILE A 45 11.91 -3.19 2.97
N GLY A 46 12.28 -4.26 3.68
CA GLY A 46 12.80 -5.48 3.05
C GLY A 46 11.79 -6.09 2.06
N PHE A 47 10.54 -6.20 2.48
CA PHE A 47 9.44 -6.73 1.66
C PHE A 47 9.16 -5.85 0.45
N PHE A 48 9.18 -4.53 0.61
CA PHE A 48 9.04 -3.56 -0.49
C PHE A 48 10.05 -3.82 -1.60
N TRP A 49 11.34 -3.95 -1.27
CA TRP A 49 12.37 -4.13 -2.29
C TRP A 49 12.29 -5.49 -2.98
N MET A 50 11.86 -6.53 -2.27
CA MET A 50 11.59 -7.84 -2.85
C MET A 50 10.44 -7.79 -3.87
N ILE A 51 9.35 -7.09 -3.55
CA ILE A 51 8.24 -6.89 -4.48
C ILE A 51 8.68 -6.01 -5.67
N ALA A 52 9.38 -4.91 -5.42
CA ALA A 52 9.83 -3.98 -6.46
C ALA A 52 10.67 -4.72 -7.52
N ALA A 53 11.59 -5.58 -7.09
CA ALA A 53 12.37 -6.40 -8.01
C ALA A 53 11.53 -7.43 -8.80
N SER A 54 10.39 -7.85 -8.24
CA SER A 54 9.42 -8.77 -8.85
C SER A 54 8.47 -8.08 -9.83
N MET A 55 8.55 -6.75 -9.98
CA MET A 55 7.77 -6.00 -10.97
C MET A 55 8.31 -6.19 -12.40
N PHE A 56 9.59 -6.55 -12.56
CA PHE A 56 10.23 -6.67 -13.87
C PHE A 56 9.50 -7.65 -14.83
N PRO A 57 9.15 -8.89 -14.42
CA PRO A 57 8.40 -9.79 -15.30
C PRO A 57 7.03 -9.25 -15.71
N LEU A 58 6.39 -8.42 -14.88
CA LEU A 58 5.10 -7.81 -15.20
C LEU A 58 5.26 -6.77 -16.31
N LEU A 59 6.28 -5.93 -16.20
CA LEU A 59 6.66 -4.95 -17.23
C LEU A 59 7.03 -5.65 -18.55
N ALA A 60 7.89 -6.67 -18.51
CA ALA A 60 8.33 -7.42 -19.70
C ALA A 60 7.17 -8.08 -20.46
N ARG A 61 6.14 -8.53 -19.73
CA ARG A 61 4.95 -9.18 -20.31
C ARG A 61 3.83 -8.21 -20.66
N HIS A 62 4.02 -6.90 -20.43
CA HIS A 62 2.97 -5.90 -20.55
C HIS A 62 1.72 -6.23 -19.72
N ASP A 63 1.90 -6.87 -18.56
CA ASP A 63 0.82 -7.19 -17.63
C ASP A 63 0.43 -5.93 -16.84
N LEU A 64 -0.47 -5.14 -17.44
CA LEU A 64 -0.95 -3.89 -16.88
C LEU A 64 -1.65 -4.09 -15.52
N ILE A 65 -2.46 -5.14 -15.38
CA ILE A 65 -3.24 -5.37 -14.16
C ILE A 65 -2.30 -5.78 -13.03
N GLY A 66 -1.39 -6.72 -13.30
CA GLY A 66 -0.36 -7.13 -12.37
C GLY A 66 0.50 -5.94 -11.93
N PHE A 67 0.94 -5.11 -12.88
CA PHE A 67 1.74 -3.93 -12.58
C PHE A 67 1.01 -2.96 -11.63
N HIS A 68 -0.24 -2.61 -11.90
CA HIS A 68 -0.96 -1.66 -11.05
C HIS A 68 -1.25 -2.22 -9.65
N ASN A 69 -1.59 -3.51 -9.55
CA ASN A 69 -1.75 -4.17 -8.25
C ASN A 69 -0.44 -4.18 -7.44
N GLY A 70 0.68 -4.48 -8.10
CA GLY A 70 2.00 -4.43 -7.48
C GLY A 70 2.37 -3.01 -7.03
N LEU A 71 2.13 -2.01 -7.88
CA LEU A 71 2.41 -0.61 -7.58
C LEU A 71 1.60 -0.11 -6.38
N LEU A 72 0.32 -0.47 -6.28
CA LEU A 72 -0.52 -0.15 -5.12
C LEU A 72 0.03 -0.78 -3.83
N GLY A 73 0.52 -2.02 -3.91
CA GLY A 73 1.19 -2.68 -2.79
C GLY A 73 2.45 -1.94 -2.35
N LEU A 74 3.28 -1.51 -3.30
CA LEU A 74 4.49 -0.73 -3.01
C LEU A 74 4.17 0.62 -2.36
N GLN A 75 3.17 1.35 -2.87
CA GLN A 75 2.70 2.61 -2.29
C GLN A 75 2.16 2.42 -0.86
N ARG A 76 1.45 1.31 -0.62
CA ARG A 76 0.98 0.97 0.72
C ARG A 76 2.15 0.75 1.67
N ASN A 77 3.17 0.00 1.26
CA ASN A 77 4.36 -0.23 2.09
C ASN A 77 5.06 1.08 2.48
N VAL A 78 5.18 2.06 1.56
CA VAL A 78 5.71 3.40 1.86
C VAL A 78 4.91 4.06 2.99
N ARG A 79 3.58 4.04 2.91
CA ARG A 79 2.72 4.61 3.96
C ARG A 79 2.77 3.84 5.27
N GLU A 80 2.93 2.53 5.23
CA GLU A 80 3.11 1.71 6.44
C GLU A 80 4.40 2.07 7.17
N VAL A 81 5.50 2.27 6.44
CA VAL A 81 6.77 2.76 7.02
C VAL A 81 6.62 4.18 7.58
N GLN A 82 5.91 5.08 6.88
CA GLN A 82 5.61 6.42 7.39
C GLN A 82 4.81 6.38 8.69
N ALA A 83 3.74 5.59 8.75
CA ALA A 83 2.93 5.44 9.95
C ALA A 83 3.76 4.86 11.11
N ALA A 84 4.59 3.85 10.83
CA ALA A 84 5.46 3.25 11.84
C ALA A 84 6.49 4.26 12.40
N LEU A 85 7.08 5.11 11.55
CA LEU A 85 7.97 6.18 11.99
C LEU A 85 7.27 7.23 12.89
N MET A 86 5.95 7.39 12.75
CA MET A 86 5.14 8.24 13.62
C MET A 86 4.64 7.52 14.89
N GLY A 87 4.95 6.22 15.05
CA GLY A 87 4.42 5.39 16.14
C GLY A 87 2.93 5.06 15.97
N GLU A 88 2.41 5.16 14.75
CA GLU A 88 0.99 4.98 14.43
C GLU A 88 0.78 3.70 13.60
N ARG A 89 -0.46 3.21 13.59
CA ARG A 89 -0.90 2.20 12.62
C ARG A 89 -1.48 2.91 11.41
N LEU A 90 -1.19 2.39 10.21
CA LEU A 90 -1.77 2.94 8.98
C LEU A 90 -3.30 2.84 9.01
N PRO A 91 -4.05 3.96 9.03
CA PRO A 91 -5.50 3.91 8.89
C PRO A 91 -5.87 3.43 7.47
N PHE A 92 -7.03 2.81 7.34
CA PHE A 92 -7.56 2.48 6.02
C PHE A 92 -7.70 3.76 5.19
N GLN A 93 -7.01 3.82 4.06
CA GLN A 93 -7.10 4.91 3.10
C GLN A 93 -7.22 4.37 1.69
N LYS A 94 -8.12 4.97 0.92
CA LYS A 94 -8.19 4.74 -0.53
C LYS A 94 -6.93 5.32 -1.16
N LEU A 95 -6.15 4.47 -1.82
CA LEU A 95 -4.99 4.92 -2.59
C LEU A 95 -5.47 5.59 -3.89
N PRO A 96 -4.87 6.74 -4.29
CA PRO A 96 -5.19 7.35 -5.57
C PRO A 96 -4.77 6.43 -6.72
N SER A 97 -5.73 6.03 -7.54
CA SER A 97 -5.51 5.14 -8.69
C SER A 97 -5.29 5.95 -9.96
N ARG A 98 -4.08 6.47 -10.14
CA ARG A 98 -3.64 6.91 -11.47
C ARG A 98 -3.29 5.67 -12.30
N LEU A 99 -3.77 5.62 -13.54
CA LEU A 99 -3.40 4.58 -14.49
C LEU A 99 -2.15 5.02 -15.28
N TYR A 100 -1.23 4.09 -15.47
CA TYR A 100 0.01 4.23 -16.23
C TYR A 100 -0.03 3.23 -17.38
N VAL A 101 -0.25 3.73 -18.60
CA VAL A 101 -0.58 2.93 -19.77
C VAL A 101 0.62 2.66 -20.66
N THR A 102 1.66 3.49 -20.59
CA THR A 102 2.91 3.26 -21.33
C THR A 102 3.99 2.63 -20.45
N LEU A 103 4.92 1.90 -21.07
CA LEU A 103 6.07 1.34 -20.36
C LEU A 103 6.90 2.43 -19.66
N GLU A 104 7.10 3.57 -20.33
CA GLU A 104 7.80 4.72 -19.76
C GLU A 104 7.09 5.28 -18.53
N GLU A 105 5.76 5.44 -18.58
CA GLU A 105 4.95 5.86 -17.45
C GLU A 105 5.06 4.88 -16.27
N GLN A 106 5.05 3.57 -16.56
CA GLN A 106 5.15 2.52 -15.54
C GLN A 106 6.53 2.49 -14.88
N ILE A 107 7.60 2.56 -15.68
CA ILE A 107 8.97 2.65 -15.17
C ILE A 107 9.13 3.91 -14.32
N SER A 108 8.63 5.05 -14.80
CA SER A 108 8.67 6.31 -14.04
C SER A 108 7.89 6.22 -12.73
N ALA A 109 6.71 5.60 -12.72
CA ALA A 109 5.91 5.42 -11.52
C ALA A 109 6.60 4.51 -10.49
N LEU A 110 7.19 3.40 -10.95
CA LEU A 110 7.96 2.49 -10.11
C LEU A 110 9.19 3.19 -9.51
N ARG A 111 9.93 3.96 -10.32
CA ARG A 111 11.06 4.77 -9.83
C ARG A 111 10.61 5.82 -8.81
N GLY A 112 9.44 6.42 -9.01
CA GLY A 112 8.84 7.37 -8.09
C GLY A 112 8.60 6.77 -6.70
N VAL A 113 7.93 5.62 -6.62
CA VAL A 113 7.68 4.96 -5.32
C VAL A 113 8.97 4.46 -4.66
N CYS A 114 9.98 4.06 -5.45
CA CYS A 114 11.31 3.74 -4.93
C CYS A 114 11.99 4.97 -4.31
N ASN A 115 11.93 6.14 -4.94
CA ASN A 115 12.46 7.39 -4.37
C ASN A 115 11.81 7.70 -3.02
N GLU A 116 10.48 7.53 -2.92
CA GLU A 116 9.74 7.76 -1.67
C GLU A 116 10.23 6.83 -0.55
N MET A 117 10.41 5.53 -0.85
CA MET A 117 10.94 4.58 0.14
C MET A 117 12.38 4.91 0.55
N GLU A 118 13.26 5.24 -0.41
CA GLU A 118 14.64 5.63 -0.14
C GLU A 118 14.74 6.86 0.76
N ALA A 119 13.80 7.81 0.63
CA ALA A 119 13.75 9.00 1.49
C ALA A 119 13.40 8.68 2.95
N LEU A 120 12.74 7.55 3.23
CA LEU A 120 12.36 7.10 4.57
C LEU A 120 13.45 6.25 5.24
N MET A 121 14.25 5.54 4.45
CA MET A 121 15.28 4.62 4.96
C MET A 121 16.24 5.27 5.98
N PRO A 122 16.78 6.51 5.78
CA PRO A 122 17.64 7.15 6.77
C PRO A 122 16.97 7.37 8.14
N GLN A 123 15.66 7.66 8.15
CA GLN A 123 14.91 7.87 9.38
C GLN A 123 14.73 6.56 10.16
N VAL A 124 14.47 5.46 9.44
CA VAL A 124 14.42 4.13 10.07
C VAL A 124 15.77 3.75 10.67
N VAL A 125 16.88 4.01 9.98
CA VAL A 125 18.23 3.76 10.51
C VAL A 125 18.50 4.62 11.75
N ALA A 126 18.15 5.91 11.72
CA ALA A 126 18.33 6.81 12.85
C ALA A 126 17.52 6.37 14.09
N ALA A 127 16.38 5.71 13.88
CA ALA A 127 15.56 5.12 14.94
C ALA A 127 16.03 3.73 15.41
N GLY A 128 17.17 3.23 14.91
CA GLY A 128 17.73 1.93 15.29
C GLY A 128 17.23 0.73 14.47
N GLY A 129 16.53 0.99 13.37
CA GLY A 129 16.06 -0.03 12.44
C GLY A 129 17.11 -0.46 11.41
N TYR A 130 16.75 -1.44 10.60
CA TYR A 130 17.60 -2.00 9.55
C TYR A 130 17.04 -1.73 8.16
N VAL A 131 17.93 -1.42 7.22
CA VAL A 131 17.59 -1.23 5.80
C VAL A 131 18.59 -1.97 4.91
N PRO A 132 18.17 -2.55 3.78
CA PRO A 132 19.07 -3.23 2.87
C PRO A 132 20.08 -2.25 2.25
N SER A 133 21.29 -2.73 1.97
CA SER A 133 22.35 -1.95 1.34
C SER A 133 22.15 -1.84 -0.18
N SER A 134 21.98 -0.62 -0.68
CA SER A 134 21.88 -0.30 -2.12
C SER A 134 20.82 -1.12 -2.90
N PRO A 135 19.58 -1.26 -2.40
CA PRO A 135 18.58 -2.15 -3.00
C PRO A 135 18.16 -1.72 -4.41
N ARG A 136 18.21 -0.41 -4.70
CA ARG A 136 17.87 0.15 -6.00
C ARG A 136 18.74 -0.34 -7.15
N LEU A 137 20.02 -0.62 -6.88
CA LEU A 137 20.96 -1.04 -7.92
C LEU A 137 20.49 -2.34 -8.62
N ALA A 138 19.92 -3.26 -7.85
CA ALA A 138 19.39 -4.52 -8.38
C ALA A 138 18.14 -4.32 -9.25
N LEU A 139 17.30 -3.34 -8.89
CA LEU A 139 16.12 -2.98 -9.66
C LEU A 139 16.50 -2.31 -10.99
N GLU A 140 17.34 -1.26 -10.96
CA GLU A 140 17.70 -0.50 -12.15
C GLU A 140 18.39 -1.39 -13.20
N ARG A 141 19.28 -2.29 -12.78
CA ARG A 141 19.90 -3.28 -13.69
C ARG A 141 18.89 -4.14 -14.46
N ARG A 142 17.72 -4.42 -13.86
CA ARG A 142 16.66 -5.17 -14.54
C ARG A 142 15.86 -4.25 -15.46
N LEU A 143 15.57 -3.02 -15.02
CA LEU A 143 14.83 -2.06 -15.84
C LEU A 143 15.60 -1.66 -17.10
N ASP A 144 16.93 -1.56 -17.03
CA ASP A 144 17.80 -1.29 -18.18
C ASP A 144 17.73 -2.38 -19.27
N MET A 145 17.23 -3.58 -18.95
CA MET A 145 16.99 -4.65 -19.93
C MET A 145 15.67 -4.49 -20.71
N LEU A 146 14.83 -3.50 -20.35
CA LEU A 146 13.56 -3.21 -21.02
C LEU A 146 13.65 -1.99 -21.96
N SER A 147 14.70 -1.19 -21.83
CA SER A 147 15.10 -0.12 -22.76
C SER A 147 15.83 -0.67 -23.98
#